data_AF-A0A4S4B9E7-F1
#
_entry.id   AF-A0A4S4B9E7-F1
#
_cell.length_a   1.000
_cell.length_b   1.000
_cell.length_c   1.000
_cell.angle_alpha   90.00
_cell.angle_beta   90.00
_cell.angle_gamma   90.00
#
_symmetry.space_group_name_H-M   'P 1'
#
loop_
_entity.id
_entity.type
_entity.pdbx_description
1 polymer ?
#
loop_
_entity_poly.entity_id
_entity_poly.type
_entity_poly.pdbx_seq_one_letter_code
_entity_poly.pdbx_strand_id
1 'polypeptide(L)'
;MNEPAKTNWTLHMRAAMEVDPLHHLPWRLRRAFYADLGSEAGGRRVKGWLAILSAQRVLPLVLSATPWEPQPLQDLDAAVRFLRGWTYPIHDEPGFTPERVSLASYDSGEGGYDFFTDESRADVLRAAVAAGKALLEASSDRDPFGGASNIHQHGESLTFSSVKQADEDIEGDDEMFSVLIAVGDAAGAAAVASACGPETSSCDPERLAAFWTWWLDDALPLAFKLADVDWLHQG
;
A
#
# COMPACT_ATOMS: atom_id res chain seq x y z
N MET A 1 12.74 -3.96 17.69
CA MET A 1 12.20 -2.68 18.20
C MET A 1 11.65 -2.92 19.60
N ASN A 2 12.07 -2.12 20.59
CA ASN A 2 11.56 -2.24 21.97
C ASN A 2 10.07 -1.88 22.01
N GLU A 3 9.27 -2.66 22.74
CA GLU A 3 7.84 -2.43 23.01
C GLU A 3 7.45 -0.95 23.29
N PRO A 4 8.21 -0.16 24.10
CA PRO A 4 7.93 1.27 24.31
C PRO A 4 7.96 2.13 23.04
N ALA A 5 8.80 1.80 22.03
CA ALA A 5 8.84 2.55 20.78
C ALA A 5 7.61 2.27 19.91
N LYS A 6 7.04 1.06 19.97
CA LYS A 6 5.81 0.69 19.26
C LYS A 6 4.61 1.48 19.80
N THR A 7 4.45 1.52 21.12
CA THR A 7 3.36 2.25 21.79
C THR A 7 3.40 3.75 21.50
N ASN A 8 4.60 4.33 21.37
CA ASN A 8 4.76 5.76 21.05
C ASN A 8 4.25 6.08 19.64
N TRP A 9 4.58 5.25 18.65
CA TRP A 9 4.12 5.45 17.27
C TRP A 9 2.60 5.37 17.13
N THR A 10 1.96 4.37 17.76
CA THR A 10 0.49 4.23 17.73
C THR A 10 -0.22 5.46 18.29
N LEU A 11 0.23 5.97 19.44
CA LEU A 11 -0.36 7.17 20.04
C LEU A 11 -0.14 8.42 19.17
N HIS A 12 1.05 8.57 18.60
CA HIS A 12 1.37 9.73 17.79
C HIS A 12 0.57 9.77 16.48
N MET A 13 0.44 8.63 15.79
CA MET A 13 -0.38 8.50 14.58
C MET A 13 -1.86 8.72 14.86
N ARG A 14 -2.36 8.17 15.95
CA ARG A 14 -3.75 8.37 16.37
C ARG A 14 -4.05 9.84 16.63
N ALA A 15 -3.19 10.53 17.39
CA ALA A 15 -3.34 11.96 17.65
C ALA A 15 -3.31 12.79 16.36
N ALA A 16 -2.46 12.44 15.39
CA ALA A 16 -2.43 13.12 14.09
C ALA A 16 -3.75 12.93 13.31
N MET A 17 -4.25 11.69 13.24
CA MET A 17 -5.51 11.35 12.59
C MET A 17 -6.73 12.04 13.25
N GLU A 18 -6.75 12.15 14.59
CA GLU A 18 -7.88 12.75 15.32
C GLU A 18 -7.94 14.28 15.19
N VAL A 19 -6.82 14.94 14.91
CA VAL A 19 -6.75 16.40 14.68
C VAL A 19 -7.17 16.77 13.26
N ASP A 20 -7.01 15.86 12.30
CA ASP A 20 -7.46 16.07 10.93
C ASP A 20 -9.00 15.93 10.85
N PRO A 21 -9.74 16.95 10.35
CA PRO A 21 -11.20 16.91 10.28
C PRO A 21 -11.75 15.85 9.33
N LEU A 22 -10.93 15.36 8.40
CA LEU A 22 -11.25 14.29 7.46
C LEU A 22 -10.63 12.95 7.90
N HIS A 23 -9.90 12.93 9.02
CA HIS A 23 -9.23 11.76 9.58
C HIS A 23 -8.18 11.14 8.66
N HIS A 24 -7.54 11.95 7.82
CA HIS A 24 -6.35 11.52 7.10
C HIS A 24 -5.20 11.25 8.08
N LEU A 25 -4.54 10.11 7.91
CA LEU A 25 -3.26 9.84 8.56
C LEU A 25 -2.15 10.34 7.62
N PRO A 26 -1.32 11.33 7.98
CA PRO A 26 -0.35 11.89 7.03
C PRO A 26 0.65 10.84 6.51
N TRP A 27 0.80 10.72 5.19
CA TRP A 27 1.75 9.77 4.59
C TRP A 27 3.19 10.00 5.04
N ARG A 28 3.59 11.26 5.29
CA ARG A 28 4.91 11.61 5.83
C ARG A 28 5.15 10.95 7.19
N LEU A 29 4.09 10.83 7.99
CA LEU A 29 4.15 10.18 9.30
C LEU A 29 4.29 8.66 9.18
N ARG A 30 3.54 8.04 8.25
CA ARG A 30 3.69 6.62 7.93
C ARG A 30 5.08 6.30 7.39
N ARG A 31 5.63 7.16 6.52
CA ARG A 31 7.01 7.07 6.02
C ARG A 31 8.03 7.10 7.14
N ALA A 32 7.91 8.05 8.08
CA ALA A 32 8.82 8.15 9.23
C ALA A 32 8.77 6.89 10.09
N PHE A 33 7.58 6.35 10.34
CA PHE A 33 7.42 5.07 11.02
C PHE A 33 8.05 3.89 10.25
N TYR A 34 7.89 3.83 8.93
CA TYR A 34 8.52 2.79 8.09
C TYR A 34 10.06 2.89 8.11
N ALA A 35 10.60 4.12 8.19
CA ALA A 35 12.02 4.34 8.36
C ALA A 35 12.51 3.85 9.74
N ASP A 36 11.74 4.11 10.80
CA ASP A 36 12.02 3.65 12.17
C ASP A 36 11.96 2.13 12.33
N LEU A 37 11.13 1.43 11.54
CA LEU A 37 11.17 -0.03 11.46
C LEU A 37 12.51 -0.55 10.92
N GLY A 38 13.21 0.27 10.13
CA GLY A 38 14.52 -0.02 9.54
C GLY A 38 14.44 -0.87 8.26
N SER A 39 15.60 -1.03 7.62
CA SER A 39 15.78 -1.90 6.44
C SER A 39 16.24 -3.31 6.81
N GLU A 40 16.46 -3.62 8.08
CA GLU A 40 16.81 -4.96 8.56
C GLU A 40 15.70 -5.98 8.25
N ALA A 41 16.05 -7.28 8.19
CA ALA A 41 15.11 -8.34 7.79
C ALA A 41 13.79 -8.33 8.60
N GLY A 42 13.87 -8.10 9.92
CA GLY A 42 12.67 -7.99 10.78
C GLY A 42 11.80 -6.77 10.44
N GLY A 43 12.42 -5.60 10.23
CA GLY A 43 11.69 -4.38 9.85
C GLY A 43 10.99 -4.53 8.50
N ARG A 44 11.67 -5.13 7.50
CA ARG A 44 11.08 -5.44 6.19
C ARG A 44 9.89 -6.38 6.29
N ARG A 45 9.98 -7.44 7.10
CA ARG A 45 8.86 -8.38 7.30
C ARG A 45 7.65 -7.70 7.92
N VAL A 46 7.85 -6.82 8.92
CA VAL A 46 6.74 -6.06 9.52
C VAL A 46 6.07 -5.17 8.47
N LYS A 47 6.84 -4.42 7.67
CA LYS A 47 6.32 -3.58 6.57
C LYS A 47 5.50 -4.40 5.58
N GLY A 48 6.06 -5.51 5.08
CA GLY A 48 5.38 -6.39 4.13
C GLY A 48 4.10 -7.01 4.70
N TRP A 49 4.11 -7.50 5.94
CA TRP A 49 2.91 -8.07 6.56
C TRP A 49 1.83 -7.01 6.77
N LEU A 50 2.21 -5.79 7.13
CA LEU A 50 1.28 -4.68 7.29
C LEU A 50 0.62 -4.29 5.96
N ALA A 51 1.39 -4.29 4.87
CA ALA A 51 0.89 -4.07 3.52
C ALA A 51 -0.09 -5.17 3.08
N ILE A 52 0.24 -6.44 3.30
CA ILE A 52 -0.62 -7.60 3.01
C ILE A 52 -1.93 -7.52 3.77
N LEU A 53 -1.88 -7.26 5.08
CA LEU A 53 -3.08 -7.15 5.92
C LEU A 53 -3.99 -6.02 5.43
N SER A 54 -3.40 -4.87 5.07
CA SER A 54 -4.14 -3.72 4.54
C SER A 54 -4.85 -4.05 3.24
N ALA A 55 -4.16 -4.69 2.29
CA ALA A 55 -4.76 -5.12 1.02
C ALA A 55 -5.83 -6.21 1.20
N GLN A 56 -5.60 -7.19 2.09
CA GLN A 56 -6.59 -8.21 2.43
C GLN A 56 -7.88 -7.63 3.01
N ARG A 57 -7.80 -6.52 3.75
CA ARG A 57 -8.96 -5.86 4.34
C ARG A 57 -9.96 -5.37 3.28
N VAL A 58 -9.46 -4.91 2.14
CA VAL A 58 -10.25 -4.34 1.04
C VAL A 58 -10.46 -5.29 -0.13
N LEU A 59 -9.77 -6.43 -0.14
CA LEU A 59 -9.94 -7.48 -1.15
C LEU A 59 -11.42 -7.89 -1.41
N PRO A 60 -12.33 -7.96 -0.41
CA PRO A 60 -13.74 -8.24 -0.68
C PRO A 60 -14.43 -7.26 -1.65
N LEU A 61 -13.96 -6.00 -1.74
CA LEU A 61 -14.47 -5.03 -2.73
C LEU A 61 -14.16 -5.52 -4.15
N VAL A 62 -12.96 -6.04 -4.38
CA VAL A 62 -12.55 -6.59 -5.67
C VAL A 62 -13.30 -7.89 -5.97
N LEU A 63 -13.31 -8.84 -5.03
CA LEU A 63 -13.93 -10.15 -5.28
C LEU A 63 -15.44 -10.06 -5.50
N SER A 64 -16.11 -9.06 -4.91
CA SER A 64 -17.53 -8.83 -5.14
C SER A 64 -17.83 -8.16 -6.49
N ALA A 65 -16.98 -7.25 -6.94
CA ALA A 65 -17.17 -6.53 -8.20
C ALA A 65 -16.67 -7.31 -9.43
N THR A 66 -15.54 -8.00 -9.29
CA THR A 66 -14.82 -8.70 -10.37
C THR A 66 -14.32 -10.07 -9.90
N PRO A 67 -15.22 -11.03 -9.60
CA PRO A 67 -14.84 -12.35 -9.07
C PRO A 67 -14.00 -13.20 -10.03
N TRP A 68 -14.01 -12.89 -11.33
CA TRP A 68 -13.21 -13.56 -12.35
C TRP A 68 -11.79 -12.99 -12.48
N GLU A 69 -11.48 -11.89 -11.80
CA GLU A 69 -10.16 -11.27 -11.84
C GLU A 69 -9.23 -11.93 -10.80
N PRO A 70 -8.26 -12.75 -11.23
CA PRO A 70 -7.42 -13.45 -10.27
C PRO A 70 -6.24 -12.61 -9.78
N GLN A 71 -5.87 -11.51 -10.47
CA GLN A 71 -4.58 -10.85 -10.25
C GLN A 71 -4.40 -10.35 -8.80
N PRO A 72 -5.36 -9.66 -8.15
CA PRO A 72 -5.16 -9.19 -6.78
C PRO A 72 -4.98 -10.32 -5.74
N LEU A 73 -5.61 -11.48 -5.98
CA LEU A 73 -5.37 -12.67 -5.18
C LEU A 73 -3.97 -13.25 -5.41
N GLN A 74 -3.54 -13.29 -6.67
CA GLN A 74 -2.20 -13.76 -7.03
C GLN A 74 -1.10 -12.86 -6.47
N ASP A 75 -1.30 -11.54 -6.50
CA ASP A 75 -0.37 -10.55 -5.92
C ASP A 75 -0.22 -10.78 -4.42
N LEU A 76 -1.33 -10.96 -3.69
CA LEU A 76 -1.31 -11.23 -2.25
C LEU A 76 -0.69 -12.59 -1.90
N ASP A 77 -0.98 -13.65 -2.66
CA ASP A 77 -0.36 -14.97 -2.46
C ASP A 77 1.15 -14.90 -2.71
N ALA A 78 1.58 -14.22 -3.77
CA ALA A 78 2.98 -13.98 -4.05
C ALA A 78 3.67 -13.19 -2.92
N ALA A 79 3.04 -12.13 -2.41
CA ALA A 79 3.54 -11.33 -1.30
C ALA A 79 3.78 -12.19 -0.03
N VAL A 80 2.81 -13.04 0.32
CA VAL A 80 2.93 -13.98 1.45
C VAL A 80 4.09 -14.96 1.24
N ARG A 81 4.23 -15.51 0.03
CA ARG A 81 5.33 -16.44 -0.30
C ARG A 81 6.69 -15.75 -0.15
N PHE A 82 6.83 -14.52 -0.63
CA PHE A 82 8.07 -13.73 -0.48
C PHE A 82 8.46 -13.56 0.99
N LEU A 83 7.52 -13.15 1.85
CA LEU A 83 7.82 -12.94 3.28
C LEU A 83 8.19 -14.23 4.01
N ARG A 84 7.60 -15.36 3.60
CA ARG A 84 7.92 -16.69 4.14
C ARG A 84 9.24 -17.27 3.61
N GLY A 85 9.97 -16.53 2.77
CA GLY A 85 11.24 -16.97 2.19
C GLY A 85 11.08 -18.02 1.09
N TRP A 86 9.89 -18.18 0.52
CA TRP A 86 9.69 -19.05 -0.63
C TRP A 86 10.26 -18.34 -1.85
N THR A 87 11.39 -18.83 -2.34
CA THR A 87 11.87 -18.45 -3.67
C THR A 87 10.91 -19.04 -4.70
N TYR A 88 10.28 -18.20 -5.52
CA TYR A 88 9.61 -18.67 -6.73
C TYR A 88 10.60 -19.53 -7.51
N PRO A 89 10.20 -20.70 -8.06
CA PRO A 89 10.86 -21.21 -9.24
C PRO A 89 10.58 -20.15 -10.31
N ILE A 90 11.51 -19.20 -10.45
CA ILE A 90 11.50 -18.24 -11.53
C ILE A 90 11.56 -19.12 -12.78
N HIS A 91 10.42 -19.29 -13.46
CA HIS A 91 10.43 -19.81 -14.81
C HIS A 91 11.47 -18.98 -15.58
N ASP A 92 12.34 -19.67 -16.33
CA ASP A 92 13.56 -19.21 -17.02
C ASP A 92 13.37 -18.02 -18.01
N GLU A 93 12.68 -16.97 -17.61
CA GLU A 93 12.52 -15.70 -18.30
C GLU A 93 13.54 -14.71 -17.69
N PRO A 94 14.71 -14.53 -18.34
CA PRO A 94 15.68 -13.55 -17.88
C PRO A 94 15.05 -12.15 -17.86
N GLY A 95 14.93 -11.59 -16.65
CA GLY A 95 14.39 -10.26 -16.43
C GLY A 95 13.03 -10.21 -15.72
N PHE A 96 12.50 -11.32 -15.22
CA PHE A 96 11.33 -11.34 -14.33
C PHE A 96 11.69 -10.76 -12.96
N THR A 97 11.13 -9.59 -12.63
CA THR A 97 11.04 -9.10 -11.25
C THR A 97 9.55 -8.87 -10.94
N PRO A 98 9.09 -9.13 -9.70
CA PRO A 98 7.73 -8.79 -9.27
C PRO A 98 7.39 -7.33 -9.56
N GLU A 99 8.39 -6.46 -9.46
CA GLU A 99 8.35 -5.07 -9.89
C GLU A 99 7.98 -4.92 -11.37
N ARG A 100 8.66 -5.60 -12.30
CA ARG A 100 8.36 -5.49 -13.74
C ARG A 100 6.98 -6.05 -14.10
N VAL A 101 6.53 -7.12 -13.45
CA VAL A 101 5.20 -7.70 -13.72
C VAL A 101 4.10 -6.80 -13.18
N SER A 102 4.22 -6.33 -11.94
CA SER A 102 3.24 -5.43 -11.35
C SER A 102 3.24 -4.09 -12.10
N LEU A 103 4.39 -3.42 -12.25
CA LEU A 103 4.45 -2.13 -12.95
C LEU A 103 4.00 -2.24 -14.42
N ALA A 104 4.37 -3.28 -15.18
CA ALA A 104 3.91 -3.41 -16.56
C ALA A 104 2.40 -3.66 -16.68
N SER A 105 1.82 -4.44 -15.75
CA SER A 105 0.37 -4.68 -15.72
C SER A 105 -0.43 -3.45 -15.29
N TYR A 106 0.14 -2.53 -14.49
CA TYR A 106 -0.54 -1.32 -14.04
C TYR A 106 -0.24 -0.06 -14.91
N ASP A 107 0.95 0.08 -15.51
CA ASP A 107 1.36 1.26 -16.31
C ASP A 107 0.98 1.18 -17.80
N SER A 108 0.83 -0.02 -18.37
CA SER A 108 0.75 -0.15 -19.83
C SER A 108 -0.57 0.31 -20.45
N GLY A 109 -1.68 0.35 -19.70
CA GLY A 109 -3.03 0.52 -20.26
C GLY A 109 -3.48 -0.58 -21.24
N GLU A 110 -2.54 -1.33 -21.83
CA GLU A 110 -2.75 -2.48 -22.72
C GLU A 110 -2.98 -3.79 -21.94
N GLY A 111 -2.69 -3.81 -20.64
CA GLY A 111 -3.08 -4.87 -19.70
C GLY A 111 -3.60 -4.36 -18.35
N GLY A 112 -3.57 -3.05 -18.13
CA GLY A 112 -4.07 -2.40 -16.92
C GLY A 112 -5.54 -2.16 -17.05
N TYR A 113 -6.34 -3.05 -16.43
CA TYR A 113 -7.78 -2.92 -16.23
C TYR A 113 -8.50 -1.96 -17.18
N ASP A 114 -8.51 -2.27 -18.48
CA ASP A 114 -9.34 -1.56 -19.47
C ASP A 114 -10.85 -1.63 -19.10
N PHE A 115 -11.17 -2.48 -18.12
CA PHE A 115 -12.48 -2.65 -17.48
C PHE A 115 -12.88 -1.54 -16.49
N PHE A 116 -11.95 -0.72 -15.96
CA PHE A 116 -12.27 0.43 -15.08
C PHE A 116 -12.36 1.76 -15.83
N THR A 117 -12.42 1.73 -17.17
CA THR A 117 -12.74 2.91 -17.98
C THR A 117 -14.16 3.45 -17.69
N ASP A 118 -15.00 2.65 -17.05
CA ASP A 118 -16.18 3.13 -16.37
C ASP A 118 -15.72 3.68 -15.00
N GLU A 119 -15.65 5.02 -14.89
CA GLU A 119 -15.32 5.78 -13.66
C GLU A 119 -16.18 5.38 -12.44
N SER A 120 -17.18 4.53 -12.64
CA SER A 120 -18.21 4.09 -11.70
C SER A 120 -17.71 3.25 -10.51
N ARG A 121 -16.45 2.79 -10.47
CA ARG A 121 -15.89 1.94 -9.38
C ARG A 121 -14.43 2.23 -8.99
N ALA A 122 -14.11 3.50 -8.71
CA ALA A 122 -12.78 3.89 -8.26
C ALA A 122 -12.33 3.19 -6.95
N ASP A 123 -13.26 2.78 -6.09
CA ASP A 123 -13.01 1.98 -4.88
C ASP A 123 -12.36 0.62 -5.21
N VAL A 124 -12.85 -0.04 -6.26
CA VAL A 124 -12.37 -1.37 -6.69
C VAL A 124 -10.97 -1.28 -7.26
N LEU A 125 -10.71 -0.29 -8.12
CA LEU A 125 -9.38 -0.05 -8.69
C LEU A 125 -8.35 0.17 -7.58
N ARG A 126 -8.65 1.04 -6.60
CA ARG A 126 -7.75 1.30 -5.47
C ARG A 126 -7.52 0.07 -4.60
N ALA A 127 -8.53 -0.76 -4.40
CA ALA A 127 -8.39 -2.03 -3.70
C ALA A 127 -7.48 -3.02 -4.45
N ALA A 128 -7.57 -3.08 -5.78
CA ALA A 128 -6.66 -3.85 -6.62
C ALA A 128 -5.23 -3.30 -6.55
N VAL A 129 -5.06 -1.98 -6.66
CA VAL A 129 -3.76 -1.30 -6.50
C VAL A 129 -3.14 -1.59 -5.14
N ALA A 130 -3.93 -1.64 -4.06
CA ALA A 130 -3.45 -2.00 -2.74
C ALA A 130 -2.82 -3.41 -2.71
N ALA A 131 -3.40 -4.39 -3.42
CA ALA A 131 -2.83 -5.73 -3.54
C ALA A 131 -1.49 -5.72 -4.30
N GLY A 132 -1.41 -4.98 -5.41
CA GLY A 132 -0.16 -4.81 -6.15
C GLY A 132 0.93 -4.11 -5.31
N LYS A 133 0.57 -3.05 -4.57
CA LYS A 133 1.49 -2.37 -3.63
C LYS A 133 1.97 -3.30 -2.53
N ALA A 134 1.11 -4.16 -2.00
CA ALA A 134 1.49 -5.14 -1.00
C ALA A 134 2.54 -6.13 -1.50
N LEU A 135 2.44 -6.56 -2.77
CA LEU A 135 3.49 -7.36 -3.41
C LEU A 135 4.80 -6.58 -3.51
N LEU A 136 4.77 -5.31 -3.94
CA LEU A 136 5.98 -4.48 -4.05
C LEU A 136 6.65 -4.26 -2.69
N GLU A 137 5.88 -3.95 -1.64
CA GLU A 137 6.39 -3.76 -0.28
C GLU A 137 6.91 -5.05 0.36
N ALA A 138 6.32 -6.20 0.03
CA ALA A 138 6.79 -7.49 0.52
C ALA A 138 8.05 -8.00 -0.21
N SER A 139 8.20 -7.67 -1.51
CA SER A 139 9.26 -8.23 -2.36
C SER A 139 10.49 -7.33 -2.53
N SER A 140 10.40 -6.05 -2.19
CA SER A 140 11.49 -5.08 -2.37
C SER A 140 11.87 -4.37 -1.06
N ASP A 141 13.09 -3.84 -0.98
CA ASP A 141 13.51 -2.92 0.10
C ASP A 141 13.26 -1.44 -0.28
N ARG A 142 12.32 -1.22 -1.20
CA ARG A 142 12.01 0.11 -1.71
C ARG A 142 11.24 0.90 -0.66
N ASP A 143 11.56 2.18 -0.53
CA ASP A 143 10.70 3.15 0.16
C ASP A 143 9.43 3.38 -0.71
N PRO A 144 8.23 2.97 -0.26
CA PRO A 144 6.99 3.14 -1.03
C PRO A 144 6.68 4.62 -1.31
N PHE A 145 7.25 5.53 -0.52
CA PHE A 145 7.10 6.98 -0.67
C PHE A 145 8.26 7.63 -1.44
N GLY A 146 9.25 6.86 -1.89
CA GLY A 146 10.46 7.40 -2.54
C GLY A 146 10.22 8.12 -3.87
N GLY A 147 9.03 7.94 -4.48
CA GLY A 147 8.61 8.66 -5.69
C GLY A 147 7.63 9.81 -5.44
N ALA A 148 7.20 10.06 -4.20
CA ALA A 148 6.19 11.07 -3.88
C ALA A 148 6.62 12.49 -4.28
N SER A 149 7.91 12.80 -4.17
CA SER A 149 8.47 14.11 -4.57
C SER A 149 8.54 14.33 -6.09
N ASN A 150 8.27 13.30 -6.91
CA ASN A 150 8.40 13.38 -8.38
C ASN A 150 7.03 13.43 -9.08
N ILE A 151 5.94 13.42 -8.33
CA ILE A 151 4.58 13.52 -8.89
C ILE A 151 4.19 14.99 -8.91
N HIS A 152 3.87 15.52 -10.08
CA HIS A 152 3.35 16.88 -10.22
C HIS A 152 1.90 16.83 -10.70
N GLN A 153 1.03 17.59 -10.03
CA GLN A 153 -0.33 17.83 -10.48
C GLN A 153 -0.36 19.09 -11.36
N HIS A 154 -0.66 18.91 -12.65
CA HIS A 154 -0.93 20.02 -13.58
C HIS A 154 -2.41 20.01 -13.95
N GLY A 155 -3.23 20.74 -13.17
CA GLY A 155 -4.69 20.73 -13.32
C GLY A 155 -5.28 19.39 -12.86
N GLU A 156 -6.10 18.75 -13.71
CA GLU A 156 -6.66 17.41 -13.45
C GLU A 156 -5.71 16.28 -13.89
N SER A 157 -4.56 16.60 -14.50
CA SER A 157 -3.61 15.61 -15.01
C SER A 157 -2.43 15.40 -14.05
N LEU A 158 -2.13 14.13 -13.78
CA LEU A 158 -0.95 13.70 -13.04
C LEU A 158 0.20 13.47 -14.02
N THR A 159 1.31 14.18 -13.83
CA THR A 159 2.53 13.98 -14.62
C THR A 159 3.68 13.52 -13.73
N PHE A 160 4.35 12.44 -14.12
CA PHE A 160 5.55 11.95 -13.45
C PHE A 160 6.78 12.60 -14.09
N SER A 161 7.53 13.41 -13.34
CA SER A 161 8.75 14.04 -13.84
C SER A 161 9.97 13.20 -13.46
N SER A 162 10.86 12.95 -14.43
CA SER A 162 12.15 12.30 -14.17
C SER A 162 13.20 13.26 -13.58
N VAL A 163 12.89 14.55 -13.50
CA VAL A 163 13.78 15.58 -12.95
C VAL A 163 13.49 15.70 -11.45
N LYS A 164 14.46 15.30 -10.61
CA LYS A 164 14.45 15.60 -9.18
C LYS A 164 14.52 17.11 -8.99
N GLN A 165 13.39 17.78 -8.83
CA GLN A 165 13.37 19.14 -8.30
C GLN A 165 13.60 19.09 -6.79
N ALA A 166 14.35 20.07 -6.30
CA ALA A 166 14.67 20.21 -4.88
C ALA A 166 13.39 20.58 -4.12
N ASP A 167 12.95 19.71 -3.19
CA ASP A 167 12.06 19.96 -2.05
C ASP A 167 11.03 21.10 -2.19
N GLU A 168 10.36 21.22 -3.33
CA GLU A 168 9.07 21.92 -3.35
C GLU A 168 8.07 20.96 -2.73
N ASP A 169 7.44 21.40 -1.63
CA ASP A 169 6.44 20.66 -0.88
C ASP A 169 5.25 20.30 -1.77
N ILE A 170 5.38 19.23 -2.54
CA ILE A 170 4.24 18.65 -3.23
C ILE A 170 3.33 18.07 -2.14
N GLU A 171 2.17 18.71 -1.98
CA GLU A 171 1.04 18.22 -1.17
C GLU A 171 0.36 17.07 -1.90
N GLY A 172 1.05 15.93 -2.03
CA GLY A 172 0.41 14.68 -2.41
C GLY A 172 -0.34 14.10 -1.21
N ASP A 173 -1.58 13.65 -1.43
CA ASP A 173 -2.40 12.94 -0.46
C ASP A 173 -2.60 11.47 -0.85
N ASP A 174 -3.27 10.71 0.01
CA ASP A 174 -3.48 9.29 -0.23
C ASP A 174 -4.43 9.05 -1.41
N GLU A 175 -5.38 9.95 -1.65
CA GLU A 175 -6.29 9.91 -2.78
C GLU A 175 -5.53 9.92 -4.11
N MET A 176 -4.55 10.81 -4.24
CA MET A 176 -3.64 10.88 -5.39
C MET A 176 -2.77 9.61 -5.51
N PHE A 177 -2.18 9.16 -4.41
CA PHE A 177 -1.27 8.00 -4.43
C PHE A 177 -1.99 6.66 -4.60
N SER A 178 -3.27 6.59 -4.23
CA SER A 178 -4.06 5.35 -4.23
C SER A 178 -4.24 4.73 -5.61
N VAL A 179 -4.12 5.52 -6.68
CA VAL A 179 -4.22 5.05 -8.08
C VAL A 179 -2.85 4.79 -8.72
N LEU A 180 -1.76 5.22 -8.07
CA LEU A 180 -0.41 5.11 -8.60
C LEU A 180 0.30 3.94 -7.94
N ILE A 181 0.44 2.81 -8.65
CA ILE A 181 1.10 1.61 -8.12
C ILE A 181 2.48 1.92 -7.55
N ALA A 182 3.23 2.81 -8.22
CA ALA A 182 4.61 3.12 -7.92
C ALA A 182 4.82 4.06 -6.72
N VAL A 183 3.79 4.72 -6.18
CA VAL A 183 3.96 5.75 -5.13
C VAL A 183 2.90 5.67 -4.05
N GLY A 184 3.32 5.74 -2.79
CA GLY A 184 2.48 5.53 -1.63
C GLY A 184 2.41 4.07 -1.22
N ASP A 185 1.98 3.82 0.01
CA ASP A 185 1.88 2.48 0.60
C ASP A 185 0.53 1.82 0.30
N ALA A 186 0.49 0.49 0.45
CA ALA A 186 -0.70 -0.33 0.32
C ALA A 186 -1.77 0.07 1.36
N ALA A 187 -1.34 0.53 2.54
CA ALA A 187 -2.24 1.01 3.58
C ALA A 187 -2.99 2.27 3.15
N GLY A 188 -2.32 3.27 2.57
CA GLY A 188 -2.98 4.46 2.02
C GLY A 188 -3.97 4.11 0.91
N ALA A 189 -3.58 3.27 -0.05
CA ALA A 189 -4.47 2.82 -1.11
C ALA A 189 -5.70 2.06 -0.58
N ALA A 190 -5.51 1.17 0.39
CA ALA A 190 -6.60 0.44 1.04
C ALA A 190 -7.49 1.36 1.88
N ALA A 191 -6.93 2.35 2.58
CA ALA A 191 -7.68 3.33 3.34
C ALA A 191 -8.66 4.10 2.42
N VAL A 192 -8.15 4.64 1.32
CA VAL A 192 -8.97 5.35 0.32
C VAL A 192 -9.99 4.41 -0.33
N ALA A 193 -9.60 3.20 -0.73
CA ALA A 193 -10.55 2.20 -1.26
C ALA A 193 -11.68 1.89 -0.27
N SER A 194 -11.37 1.85 1.02
CA SER A 194 -12.33 1.54 2.08
C SER A 194 -13.22 2.71 2.48
N ALA A 195 -12.83 3.95 2.19
CA ALA A 195 -13.52 5.16 2.63
C ALA A 195 -14.25 5.88 1.51
N CYS A 196 -13.74 5.82 0.28
CA CYS A 196 -14.39 6.40 -0.89
C CYS A 196 -15.48 5.46 -1.42
N GLY A 197 -16.59 6.05 -1.84
CA GLY A 197 -17.71 5.32 -2.44
C GLY A 197 -17.45 4.96 -3.90
N PRO A 198 -18.28 4.07 -4.48
CA PRO A 198 -18.19 3.75 -5.91
C PRO A 198 -18.44 4.98 -6.80
N GLU A 199 -19.34 5.87 -6.38
CA GLU A 199 -19.80 7.02 -7.16
C GLU A 199 -19.22 8.37 -6.70
N THR A 200 -18.44 8.39 -5.61
CA THR A 200 -17.95 9.64 -5.02
C THR A 200 -16.42 9.67 -5.00
N SER A 201 -15.86 10.77 -5.50
CA SER A 201 -14.44 11.07 -5.34
C SER A 201 -14.07 11.45 -3.91
N SER A 202 -15.05 11.90 -3.11
CA SER A 202 -14.85 12.21 -1.69
C SER A 202 -14.88 10.94 -0.82
N CYS A 203 -13.87 10.79 0.03
CA CYS A 203 -13.83 9.76 1.06
C CYS A 203 -14.68 10.14 2.27
N ASP A 204 -15.34 9.15 2.86
CA ASP A 204 -16.10 9.28 4.10
C ASP A 204 -15.13 9.32 5.31
N PRO A 205 -15.09 10.43 6.08
CA PRO A 205 -14.18 10.57 7.21
C PRO A 205 -14.35 9.49 8.29
N GLU A 206 -15.57 9.02 8.55
CA GLU A 206 -15.81 8.02 9.58
C GLU A 206 -15.27 6.65 9.16
N ARG A 207 -15.42 6.31 7.87
CA ARG A 207 -14.85 5.08 7.31
C ARG A 207 -13.32 5.14 7.29
N LEU A 208 -12.76 6.31 6.99
CA LEU A 208 -11.31 6.52 7.00
C LEU A 208 -10.75 6.38 8.43
N ALA A 209 -11.38 7.02 9.42
CA ALA A 209 -11.04 6.87 10.84
C ALA A 209 -11.16 5.41 11.32
N ALA A 210 -12.19 4.69 10.89
CA ALA A 210 -12.39 3.28 11.22
C ALA A 210 -11.27 2.39 10.63
N PHE A 211 -10.86 2.65 9.38
CA PHE A 211 -9.75 1.94 8.76
C PHE A 211 -8.44 2.16 9.52
N TRP A 212 -8.09 3.43 9.79
CA TRP A 212 -6.84 3.74 10.49
C TRP A 212 -6.82 3.25 11.94
N THR A 213 -7.96 3.29 12.63
CA THR A 213 -8.09 2.72 13.98
C THR A 213 -7.82 1.21 13.95
N TRP A 214 -8.44 0.47 13.02
CA TRP A 214 -8.16 -0.96 12.82
C TRP A 214 -6.69 -1.20 12.46
N TRP A 215 -6.11 -0.38 11.59
CA TRP A 215 -4.71 -0.51 11.17
C TRP A 215 -3.75 -0.38 12.36
N LEU A 216 -4.01 0.57 13.24
CA LEU A 216 -3.22 0.85 14.44
C LEU A 216 -3.42 -0.19 15.56
N ASP A 217 -4.66 -0.61 15.81
CA ASP A 217 -5.00 -1.43 16.99
C ASP A 217 -4.93 -2.94 16.70
N ASP A 218 -5.21 -3.37 15.47
CA ASP A 218 -5.28 -4.78 15.10
C ASP A 218 -4.19 -5.18 14.11
N ALA A 219 -4.09 -4.46 12.98
CA ALA A 219 -3.21 -4.87 11.89
C ALA A 219 -1.72 -4.74 12.27
N LEU A 220 -1.33 -3.64 12.91
CA LEU A 220 0.05 -3.40 13.30
C LEU A 220 0.56 -4.42 14.34
N PRO A 221 -0.13 -4.70 15.46
CA PRO A 221 0.26 -5.77 16.38
C PRO A 221 0.32 -7.15 15.71
N LEU A 222 -0.63 -7.45 14.82
CA LEU A 222 -0.64 -8.71 14.09
C LEU A 222 0.55 -8.82 13.12
N ALA A 223 0.92 -7.74 12.43
CA ALA A 223 2.08 -7.70 11.53
C ALA A 223 3.39 -8.01 12.29
N PHE A 224 3.57 -7.44 13.49
CA PHE A 224 4.70 -7.79 14.35
C PHE A 224 4.70 -9.27 14.73
N LYS A 225 3.55 -9.81 15.14
CA LYS A 225 3.43 -11.22 15.50
C LYS A 225 3.77 -12.15 14.32
N LEU A 226 3.27 -11.84 13.12
CA LEU A 226 3.55 -12.62 11.91
C LEU A 226 5.04 -12.54 11.53
N ALA A 227 5.65 -11.36 11.63
CA ALA A 227 7.08 -11.17 11.36
C ALA A 227 7.98 -11.97 12.33
N ASP A 228 7.59 -12.10 13.60
CA ASP A 228 8.33 -12.84 14.63
C ASP A 228 8.19 -14.38 14.47
N VAL A 229 6.99 -14.88 14.13
CA VAL A 229 6.73 -16.33 13.97
C VAL A 229 7.55 -16.94 12.82
N ASP A 230 7.78 -16.18 11.74
CA ASP A 230 8.53 -16.64 10.58
C ASP A 230 10.06 -16.73 10.82
N TRP A 231 10.58 -16.27 11.98
CA TRP A 231 12.00 -16.41 12.32
C TRP A 231 12.32 -17.73 13.03
N LEU A 232 11.40 -18.26 13.84
CA LEU A 232 11.61 -19.48 14.64
C LEU A 232 11.64 -20.77 13.80
N HIS A 233 11.20 -20.71 12.54
CA HIS A 233 11.17 -21.86 11.63
C HIS A 233 12.31 -21.85 10.59
N GLN A 234 13.25 -20.91 10.68
CA GLN A 234 14.40 -20.79 9.77
C GLN A 234 15.76 -21.03 10.47
N GLY A 235 15.75 -21.48 11.73
CA GLY A 235 16.94 -21.87 12.52
C GLY A 235 17.11 -23.36 12.66
#